data_AF-A0A812T9S3-F1
#
_entry.id   AF-A0A812T9S3-F1
#
_cell.length_a   1.000
_cell.length_b   1.000
_cell.length_c   1.000
_cell.angle_alpha   90.00
_cell.angle_beta   90.00
_cell.angle_gamma   90.00
#
_symmetry.space_group_name_H-M   'P 1'
#
loop_
_entity.id
_entity.type
_entity.pdbx_description
1 polymer ?
#
loop_
_entity_poly.entity_id
_entity_poly.type
_entity_poly.pdbx_seq_one_letter_code
_entity_poly.pdbx_strand_id
1 'polypeptide(L)'
;MPKRSAGHVAVESWLSEVITLYPAFREAHPTICPEDVGSMGYFGSHNLFVKASVRDSAYSDVGLALEFYRSYNTSYHDPKKYFDSFTDIPQSEFFPCNTSGNEFVNTVRMELYRHFSGDDAGVTLTPEGYVAYCPDGYFWLSPACRHDPSSCIPIIAAGSLANHRPLLKLAGLQSSLVLMSSLAMKGSRGNGWIIDAQMQWATAYGFPAAIGIAASWDLYVHHAAVLNIAPRRMVFPRHVASEWEAGNLETAGEDSYIGKLVSLQLRTAAPQAAGSSCAKEPLRVKEKKERSFWGLCVKSDSGQEGFRPI
;
A
#
# COMPACT_ATOMS: atom_id res chain seq x y z
N MET A 1 9.01 -45.38 -14.60
CA MET A 1 9.30 -44.20 -13.76
C MET A 1 7.98 -43.56 -13.36
N PRO A 2 7.75 -43.24 -12.08
CA PRO A 2 6.52 -42.58 -11.64
C PRO A 2 6.40 -41.19 -12.29
N LYS A 3 5.23 -40.88 -12.86
CA LYS A 3 4.90 -39.52 -13.34
C LYS A 3 4.91 -38.59 -12.13
N ARG A 4 5.90 -37.70 -12.06
CA ARG A 4 5.83 -36.56 -11.13
C ARG A 4 4.67 -35.68 -11.59
N SER A 5 3.70 -35.44 -10.71
CA SER A 5 2.74 -34.36 -10.90
C SER A 5 3.52 -33.04 -10.92
N ALA A 6 3.53 -32.37 -12.07
CA ALA A 6 4.04 -31.01 -12.14
C ALA A 6 3.03 -30.10 -11.44
N GLY A 7 3.40 -29.57 -10.27
CA GLY A 7 2.62 -28.52 -9.62
C GLY A 7 2.66 -27.27 -10.47
N HIS A 8 1.50 -26.73 -10.81
CA HIS A 8 1.38 -25.42 -11.45
C HIS A 8 1.23 -24.34 -10.39
N VAL A 9 1.90 -23.21 -10.60
CA VAL A 9 1.83 -22.06 -9.70
C VAL A 9 1.37 -20.85 -10.51
N ALA A 10 0.38 -20.15 -9.97
CA ALA A 10 0.02 -18.81 -10.38
C ALA A 10 0.27 -17.88 -9.18
N VAL A 11 0.96 -16.76 -9.43
CA VAL A 11 1.21 -15.74 -8.41
C VAL A 11 0.78 -14.39 -8.93
N GLU A 12 0.31 -13.55 -8.02
CA GLU A 12 0.03 -12.15 -8.28
C GLU A 12 1.24 -11.35 -7.83
N SER A 13 1.69 -10.41 -8.67
CA SER A 13 2.89 -9.64 -8.38
C SER A 13 2.75 -8.20 -8.89
N TRP A 14 3.38 -7.29 -8.14
CA TRP A 14 3.45 -5.86 -8.43
C TRP A 14 4.51 -5.62 -9.49
N LEU A 15 4.15 -5.85 -10.75
CA LEU A 15 5.13 -5.80 -11.83
C LEU A 15 5.65 -4.38 -12.10
N SER A 16 4.88 -3.35 -11.74
CA SER A 16 5.32 -1.94 -11.77
C SER A 16 6.44 -1.63 -10.77
N GLU A 17 6.53 -2.33 -9.65
CA GLU A 17 7.61 -2.10 -8.67
C GLU A 17 8.91 -2.84 -9.05
N VAL A 18 8.82 -3.81 -9.96
CA VAL A 18 9.95 -4.60 -10.47
C VAL A 18 10.16 -4.38 -11.98
N ILE A 19 9.82 -3.19 -12.49
CA ILE A 19 9.89 -2.86 -13.94
C ILE A 19 11.24 -3.20 -14.54
N THR A 20 12.35 -3.03 -13.81
CA THR A 20 13.69 -3.37 -14.30
C THR A 20 14.06 -4.83 -14.05
N LEU A 21 13.61 -5.42 -12.95
CA LEU A 21 13.98 -6.76 -12.53
C LEU A 21 13.25 -7.85 -13.32
N TYR A 22 11.96 -7.68 -13.63
CA TYR A 22 11.21 -8.71 -14.34
C TYR A 22 11.72 -8.93 -15.78
N PRO A 23 11.95 -7.89 -16.61
CA PRO A 23 12.55 -8.06 -17.93
C PRO A 23 13.95 -8.66 -17.87
N ALA A 24 14.80 -8.20 -16.94
CA ALA A 24 16.14 -8.74 -16.75
C ALA A 24 16.12 -10.22 -16.32
N PHE A 25 15.23 -10.60 -15.39
CA PHE A 25 15.06 -11.99 -14.98
C PHE A 25 14.55 -12.86 -16.12
N ARG A 26 13.60 -12.35 -16.92
CA ARG A 26 13.08 -13.04 -18.11
C ARG A 26 14.17 -13.28 -19.15
N GLU A 27 15.04 -12.29 -19.38
CA GLU A 27 16.17 -12.41 -20.29
C GLU A 27 17.22 -13.41 -19.79
N ALA A 28 17.55 -13.36 -18.50
CA ALA A 28 18.52 -14.27 -17.89
C ALA A 28 18.00 -15.72 -17.72
N HIS A 29 16.68 -15.91 -17.61
CA HIS A 29 16.06 -17.17 -17.23
C HIS A 29 14.84 -17.53 -18.10
N PRO A 30 14.98 -17.61 -19.44
CA PRO A 30 13.85 -17.74 -20.35
C PRO A 30 13.05 -19.04 -20.17
N THR A 31 13.64 -20.09 -19.61
CA THR A 31 12.99 -21.41 -19.43
C THR A 31 12.24 -21.56 -18.10
N ILE A 32 12.50 -20.68 -17.13
CA ILE A 32 11.89 -20.75 -15.79
C ILE A 32 11.18 -19.45 -15.39
N CYS A 33 11.32 -18.38 -16.17
CA CYS A 33 10.59 -17.14 -15.94
C CYS A 33 9.07 -17.37 -16.10
N PRO A 34 8.27 -17.02 -15.09
CA PRO A 34 6.82 -17.03 -15.21
C PRO A 34 6.34 -16.10 -16.33
N GLU A 35 5.32 -16.52 -17.07
CA GLU A 35 4.65 -15.68 -18.06
C GLU A 35 3.68 -14.72 -17.36
N ASP A 36 3.78 -13.43 -17.69
CA ASP A 36 2.68 -12.49 -17.42
C ASP A 36 1.52 -12.78 -18.37
N VAL A 37 0.39 -13.22 -17.80
CA VAL A 37 -0.85 -13.49 -18.56
C VAL A 37 -1.84 -12.32 -18.49
N GLY A 38 -1.40 -11.16 -18.00
CA GLY A 38 -2.15 -9.92 -17.97
C GLY A 38 -2.64 -9.52 -16.59
N SER A 39 -3.40 -8.42 -16.57
CA SER A 39 -4.01 -7.87 -15.35
C SER A 39 -5.07 -8.81 -14.79
N MET A 40 -5.21 -8.80 -13.46
CA MET A 40 -6.37 -9.35 -12.77
C MET A 40 -7.61 -8.44 -12.81
N GLY A 41 -7.53 -7.25 -13.42
CA GLY A 41 -8.62 -6.27 -13.49
C GLY A 41 -8.64 -5.27 -12.34
N TYR A 42 -7.59 -5.23 -11.53
CA TYR A 42 -7.36 -4.21 -10.51
C TYR A 42 -5.92 -3.73 -10.52
N PHE A 43 -5.71 -2.52 -9.99
CA PHE A 43 -4.39 -1.93 -9.77
C PHE A 43 -4.11 -1.88 -8.27
N GLY A 44 -2.85 -2.08 -7.92
CA GLY A 44 -2.34 -1.75 -6.61
C GLY A 44 -2.26 -0.24 -6.45
N SER A 45 -2.42 0.29 -5.25
CA SER A 45 -2.16 1.71 -5.00
C SER A 45 -1.51 1.88 -3.64
N HIS A 46 -0.63 2.88 -3.52
CA HIS A 46 0.02 3.24 -2.27
C HIS A 46 -0.55 4.55 -1.76
N ASN A 47 -1.24 4.51 -0.62
CA ASN A 47 -1.86 5.68 -0.01
C ASN A 47 -2.00 5.50 1.50
N LEU A 48 -2.27 6.59 2.20
CA LEU A 48 -2.78 6.53 3.57
C LEU A 48 -4.24 6.10 3.57
N PHE A 49 -4.64 5.33 4.58
CA PHE A 49 -6.02 4.89 4.73
C PHE A 49 -6.55 5.26 6.11
N VAL A 50 -7.79 5.74 6.15
CA VAL A 50 -8.52 6.05 7.37
C VAL A 50 -9.59 4.99 7.64
N LYS A 51 -9.71 4.58 8.91
CA LYS A 51 -10.75 3.65 9.36
C LYS A 51 -12.13 4.26 9.11
N ALA A 52 -13.08 3.44 8.68
CA ALA A 52 -14.46 3.87 8.42
C ALA A 52 -15.08 4.56 9.64
N SER A 53 -14.92 3.99 10.84
CA SER A 53 -15.46 4.54 12.09
C SER A 53 -14.91 5.94 12.39
N VAL A 54 -13.61 6.15 12.20
CA VAL A 54 -12.93 7.45 12.40
C VAL A 54 -13.45 8.48 11.39
N ARG A 55 -13.50 8.10 10.10
CA ARG A 55 -14.06 8.94 9.03
C ARG A 55 -15.52 9.32 9.31
N ASP A 56 -16.37 8.34 9.60
CA ASP A 56 -17.81 8.53 9.79
C ASP A 56 -18.09 9.36 11.05
N SER A 57 -17.30 9.18 12.11
CA SER A 57 -17.33 10.02 13.31
C SER A 57 -16.99 11.48 12.97
N ALA A 58 -15.90 11.71 12.25
CA ALA A 58 -15.47 13.06 11.87
C ALA A 58 -16.45 13.79 10.96
N TYR A 59 -17.01 13.07 9.99
CA TYR A 59 -18.02 13.61 9.10
C TYR A 59 -19.33 13.90 9.83
N SER A 60 -19.75 13.04 10.75
CA SER A 60 -21.01 13.22 11.49
C SER A 60 -20.94 14.34 12.54
N ASP A 61 -19.78 14.51 13.17
CA ASP A 61 -19.58 15.49 14.24
C ASP A 61 -19.47 16.93 13.68
N VAL A 62 -18.60 17.17 12.70
CA VAL A 62 -18.36 18.53 12.18
C VAL A 62 -18.32 18.64 10.65
N GLY A 63 -18.68 17.58 9.91
CA GLY A 63 -18.59 17.56 8.45
C GLY A 63 -17.17 17.46 7.92
N LEU A 64 -16.21 16.96 8.72
CA LEU A 64 -14.81 16.84 8.32
C LEU A 64 -14.57 15.59 7.47
N ALA A 65 -14.26 15.77 6.18
CA ALA A 65 -13.97 14.68 5.26
C ALA A 65 -12.50 14.22 5.38
N LEU A 66 -12.23 13.25 6.25
CA LEU A 66 -10.87 12.72 6.50
C LEU A 66 -10.27 11.93 5.32
N GLU A 67 -11.05 11.64 4.28
CA GLU A 67 -10.53 11.15 3.00
C GLU A 67 -9.84 12.23 2.15
N PHE A 68 -9.90 13.50 2.52
CA PHE A 68 -9.27 14.58 1.76
C PHE A 68 -8.09 15.18 2.52
N TYR A 69 -6.92 15.20 1.90
CA TYR A 69 -5.66 15.59 2.55
C TYR A 69 -5.72 16.98 3.21
N ARG A 70 -6.44 17.96 2.64
CA ARG A 70 -6.54 19.32 3.21
C ARG A 70 -7.29 19.37 4.54
N SER A 71 -8.12 18.37 4.82
CA SER A 71 -8.83 18.25 6.10
C SER A 71 -7.89 18.05 7.29
N TYR A 72 -6.61 17.74 7.04
CA TYR A 72 -5.61 17.54 8.08
C TYR A 72 -4.83 18.80 8.46
N ASN A 73 -5.01 19.91 7.73
CA ASN A 73 -4.31 21.15 8.04
C ASN A 73 -4.79 21.71 9.37
N THR A 74 -3.89 21.72 10.36
CA THR A 74 -4.18 22.14 11.75
C THR A 74 -4.52 23.61 11.91
N SER A 75 -4.26 24.45 10.90
CA SER A 75 -4.67 25.85 10.91
C SER A 75 -6.18 26.03 10.74
N TYR A 76 -6.87 25.02 10.17
CA TYR A 76 -8.30 25.09 9.84
C TYR A 76 -9.14 24.03 10.55
N HIS A 77 -8.54 22.90 10.90
CA HIS A 77 -9.23 21.74 11.44
C HIS A 77 -8.45 21.13 12.60
N ASP A 78 -9.15 20.43 13.49
CA ASP A 78 -8.54 19.60 14.53
C ASP A 78 -8.86 18.12 14.26
N PRO A 79 -8.18 17.47 13.29
CA PRO A 79 -8.44 16.06 12.98
C PRO A 79 -8.02 15.14 14.13
N LYS A 80 -7.07 15.57 14.98
CA LYS A 80 -6.45 14.77 16.03
C LYS A 80 -7.48 14.18 17.00
N LYS A 81 -8.56 14.91 17.32
CA LYS A 81 -9.61 14.44 18.24
C LYS A 81 -10.27 13.11 17.85
N TYR A 82 -10.12 12.66 16.60
CA TYR A 82 -10.67 11.40 16.12
C TYR A 82 -9.67 10.24 16.11
N PHE A 83 -8.42 10.49 16.49
CA PHE A 83 -7.34 9.50 16.50
C PHE A 83 -6.82 9.28 17.92
N ASP A 84 -6.28 8.09 18.17
CA ASP A 84 -5.56 7.78 19.41
C ASP A 84 -4.20 8.51 19.41
N SER A 85 -3.61 8.74 20.59
CA SER A 85 -2.28 9.36 20.66
C SER A 85 -1.20 8.35 20.26
N PHE A 86 -0.18 8.79 19.52
CA PHE A 86 0.96 7.92 19.19
C PHE A 86 1.74 7.50 20.45
N THR A 87 1.67 8.29 21.53
CA THR A 87 2.29 7.96 22.83
C THR A 87 1.62 6.80 23.56
N ASP A 88 0.39 6.46 23.18
CA ASP A 88 -0.35 5.35 23.80
C ASP A 88 0.07 3.99 23.21
N ILE A 89 0.84 4.00 22.13
CA ILE A 89 1.34 2.79 21.47
C ILE A 89 2.72 2.45 22.04
N PRO A 90 2.94 1.24 22.59
CA PRO A 90 4.22 0.87 23.17
C PRO A 90 5.37 0.97 22.15
N GLN A 91 6.44 1.71 22.48
CA GLN A 91 7.62 1.84 21.62
C GLN A 91 8.27 0.48 21.27
N SER A 92 8.11 -0.54 22.11
CA SER A 92 8.56 -1.91 21.83
C SER A 92 7.90 -2.54 20.61
N GLU A 93 6.81 -1.96 20.10
CA GLU A 93 6.12 -2.38 18.88
C GLU A 93 6.67 -1.74 17.61
N PHE A 94 7.69 -0.87 17.72
CA PHE A 94 8.31 -0.18 16.60
C PHE A 94 9.81 -0.45 16.52
N PHE A 95 10.37 -0.38 15.31
CA PHE A 95 11.82 -0.32 15.15
C PHE A 95 12.35 1.05 15.57
N PRO A 96 13.49 1.10 16.29
CA PRO A 96 14.22 2.35 16.47
C PRO A 96 14.58 2.98 15.12
N CYS A 97 14.51 4.31 15.02
CA CYS A 97 14.77 5.04 13.78
C CYS A 97 16.18 4.84 13.24
N ASN A 98 17.16 4.59 14.11
CA ASN A 98 18.56 4.34 13.73
C ASN A 98 18.86 2.87 13.36
N THR A 99 17.84 2.02 13.28
CA THR A 99 18.03 0.61 12.92
C THR A 99 18.51 0.49 11.48
N SER A 100 19.65 -0.18 11.28
CA SER A 100 20.20 -0.43 9.94
C SER A 100 19.21 -1.17 9.05
N GLY A 101 19.04 -0.68 7.82
CA GLY A 101 18.09 -1.23 6.85
C GLY A 101 16.66 -0.69 6.96
N ASN A 102 16.37 0.21 7.92
CA ASN A 102 15.11 0.96 7.90
C ASN A 102 15.17 2.12 6.90
N GLU A 103 14.03 2.50 6.32
CA GLU A 103 13.98 3.65 5.41
C GLU A 103 14.37 4.98 6.10
N PHE A 104 14.22 5.08 7.43
CA PHE A 104 14.71 6.24 8.19
C PHE A 104 16.22 6.45 8.13
N VAL A 105 17.02 5.40 7.88
CA VAL A 105 18.48 5.52 7.69
C VAL A 105 18.89 5.47 6.22
N ASN A 106 17.93 5.49 5.29
CA ASN A 106 18.21 5.50 3.86
C ASN A 106 18.64 6.91 3.41
N THR A 107 19.95 7.12 3.31
CA THR A 107 20.52 8.46 3.10
C THR A 107 20.12 9.10 1.78
N VAL A 108 19.88 8.30 0.74
CA VAL A 108 19.39 8.78 -0.56
C VAL A 108 17.95 9.28 -0.43
N ARG A 109 17.08 8.53 0.25
CA ARG A 109 15.67 8.91 0.42
C ARG A 109 15.51 10.11 1.34
N MET A 110 16.30 10.20 2.40
CA MET A 110 16.25 11.32 3.33
C MET A 110 16.83 12.61 2.74
N GLU A 111 17.83 12.52 1.86
CA GLU A 111 18.28 13.67 1.07
C GLU A 111 17.21 14.15 0.09
N LEU A 112 16.52 13.23 -0.61
CA LEU A 112 15.38 13.61 -1.47
C LEU A 112 14.25 14.26 -0.68
N TYR A 113 13.88 13.67 0.46
CA TYR A 113 12.92 14.26 1.39
C TYR A 113 13.30 15.71 1.74
N ARG A 114 14.52 15.91 2.23
CA ARG A 114 15.04 17.22 2.61
C ARG A 114 15.04 18.19 1.43
N HIS A 115 15.46 17.73 0.25
CA HIS A 115 15.52 18.54 -0.96
C HIS A 115 14.15 19.09 -1.38
N PHE A 116 13.12 18.23 -1.43
CA PHE A 116 11.80 18.62 -1.90
C PHE A 116 10.97 19.34 -0.83
N SER A 117 11.09 18.92 0.42
CA SER A 117 10.30 19.51 1.52
C SER A 117 10.92 20.79 2.11
N GLY A 118 12.25 20.95 1.98
CA GLY A 118 13.01 21.99 2.67
C GLY A 118 13.06 21.82 4.20
N ASP A 119 12.64 20.67 4.73
CA ASP A 119 12.53 20.44 6.16
C ASP A 119 13.82 19.88 6.78
N ASP A 120 14.80 20.76 6.97
CA ASP A 120 16.07 20.44 7.62
C ASP A 120 15.89 19.92 9.06
N ALA A 121 14.83 20.33 9.76
CA ALA A 121 14.56 19.89 11.13
C ALA A 121 14.00 18.45 11.23
N GLY A 122 13.58 17.88 10.10
CA GLY A 122 13.11 16.50 10.00
C GLY A 122 14.21 15.47 9.80
N VAL A 123 15.46 15.92 9.64
CA VAL A 123 16.62 15.07 9.33
C VAL A 123 17.85 15.46 10.16
N THR A 124 18.81 14.54 10.26
CA THR A 124 20.12 14.75 10.87
C THR A 124 21.20 14.41 9.86
N LEU A 125 22.19 15.28 9.69
CA LEU A 125 23.37 14.98 8.86
C LEU A 125 24.35 14.08 9.64
N THR A 126 24.62 12.88 9.10
CA THR A 126 25.68 11.96 9.56
C THR A 126 26.84 11.97 8.57
N PRO A 127 27.99 11.36 8.90
CA PRO A 127 29.09 11.19 7.94
C PRO A 127 28.69 10.48 6.64
N GLU A 128 27.65 9.64 6.68
CA GLU A 128 27.14 8.84 5.55
C GLU A 128 26.05 9.57 4.73
N GLY A 129 25.49 10.68 5.24
CA GLY A 129 24.42 11.45 4.61
C GLY A 129 23.31 11.84 5.58
N TYR A 130 22.15 12.25 5.06
CA TYR A 130 21.02 12.59 5.92
C TYR A 130 20.27 11.34 6.39
N VAL A 131 19.85 11.31 7.64
CA VAL A 131 18.93 10.30 8.19
C VAL A 131 17.73 11.00 8.83
N ALA A 132 16.59 10.33 8.99
CA ALA A 132 15.44 10.92 9.67
C ALA A 132 15.76 11.28 11.12
N TYR A 133 15.26 12.42 11.58
CA TYR A 133 15.35 12.82 12.98
C TYR A 133 14.11 12.36 13.75
N CYS A 134 14.29 11.47 14.73
CA CYS A 134 13.23 11.01 15.62
C CYS A 134 13.56 11.42 17.06
N PRO A 135 12.85 12.39 17.66
CA PRO A 135 13.21 12.94 18.97
C PRO A 135 13.13 11.92 20.10
N ASP A 136 12.26 10.92 20.00
CA ASP A 136 12.11 9.83 20.97
C ASP A 136 12.84 8.54 20.55
N GLY A 137 13.52 8.55 19.40
CA GLY A 137 14.21 7.42 18.83
C GLY A 137 13.32 6.43 18.04
N TYR A 138 12.00 6.63 17.94
CA TYR A 138 11.08 5.69 17.28
C TYR A 138 10.16 6.35 16.25
N PHE A 139 9.69 7.57 16.52
CA PHE A 139 8.75 8.27 15.66
C PHE A 139 9.40 9.51 15.04
N TRP A 140 9.27 9.62 13.72
CA TRP A 140 9.51 10.87 13.03
C TRP A 140 8.27 11.77 13.19
N LEU A 141 8.46 13.02 13.60
CA LEU A 141 7.38 13.97 13.79
C LEU A 141 7.34 14.98 12.65
N SER A 142 6.15 15.26 12.12
CA SER A 142 5.95 16.28 11.08
C SER A 142 6.10 17.71 11.62
N PRO A 143 6.46 18.70 10.77
CA PRO A 143 6.55 20.10 11.19
C PRO A 143 5.28 20.64 11.87
N ALA A 144 4.10 20.18 11.44
CA ALA A 144 2.81 20.63 11.95
C ALA A 144 2.57 20.30 13.43
N CYS A 145 3.27 19.31 14.00
CA CYS A 145 3.07 18.89 15.40
C CYS A 145 4.37 18.79 16.22
N ARG A 146 5.55 19.13 15.68
CA ARG A 146 6.82 19.08 16.44
C ARG A 146 6.85 19.94 17.70
N HIS A 147 6.15 21.08 17.69
CA HIS A 147 6.10 21.99 18.83
C HIS A 147 5.22 21.46 19.97
N ASP A 148 4.26 20.58 19.66
CA ASP A 148 3.44 19.85 20.62
C ASP A 148 3.25 18.41 20.10
N PRO A 149 4.17 17.49 20.42
CA PRO A 149 4.10 16.11 19.95
C PRO A 149 2.76 15.45 20.26
N SER A 150 2.10 15.84 21.36
CA SER A 150 0.80 15.28 21.72
C SER A 150 -0.21 15.50 20.60
N SER A 151 -0.09 16.55 19.78
CA SER A 151 -0.96 16.87 18.65
C SER A 151 -0.78 15.98 17.41
N CYS A 152 0.25 15.14 17.38
CA CYS A 152 0.50 14.25 16.24
C CYS A 152 -0.48 13.06 16.18
N ILE A 153 -0.91 12.74 14.97
CA ILE A 153 -1.69 11.57 14.60
C ILE A 153 -0.73 10.43 14.26
N PRO A 154 -0.87 9.23 14.86
CA PRO A 154 -0.01 8.11 14.55
C PRO A 154 -0.23 7.63 13.11
N ILE A 155 0.86 7.50 12.37
CA ILE A 155 0.94 6.81 11.08
C ILE A 155 1.87 5.61 11.24
N ILE A 156 1.33 4.42 11.04
CA ILE A 156 2.08 3.17 11.22
C ILE A 156 2.48 2.65 9.83
N ALA A 157 3.78 2.66 9.56
CA ALA A 157 4.37 2.08 8.36
C ALA A 157 4.72 0.60 8.59
N ALA A 158 4.70 -0.18 7.52
CA ALA A 158 4.96 -1.61 7.58
C ALA A 158 6.41 -1.93 7.97
N GLY A 159 6.56 -2.89 8.89
CA GLY A 159 7.84 -3.44 9.31
C GLY A 159 8.37 -4.57 8.43
N SER A 160 9.50 -5.15 8.86
CA SER A 160 10.11 -6.30 8.19
C SER A 160 9.22 -7.54 8.18
N LEU A 161 9.16 -8.23 7.05
CA LEU A 161 8.65 -9.60 6.94
C LEU A 161 9.61 -10.63 7.55
N ALA A 162 10.88 -10.27 7.81
CA ALA A 162 11.90 -11.23 8.26
C ALA A 162 11.73 -11.65 9.74
N ASN A 163 11.02 -10.86 10.55
CA ASN A 163 10.89 -11.06 11.99
C ASN A 163 9.50 -11.58 12.41
N HIS A 164 8.95 -12.56 11.69
CA HIS A 164 7.72 -13.24 12.12
C HIS A 164 7.96 -13.97 13.45
N ARG A 165 7.45 -13.40 14.55
CA ARG A 165 7.27 -14.12 15.82
C ARG A 165 5.81 -14.58 15.90
N PRO A 166 5.51 -15.82 16.32
CA PRO A 166 4.13 -16.24 16.51
C PRO A 166 3.46 -15.36 17.58
N LEU A 167 2.44 -14.58 17.18
CA LEU A 167 1.71 -13.68 18.07
C LEU A 167 0.84 -14.46 19.06
N LEU A 168 1.10 -14.25 20.36
CA LEU A 168 0.20 -14.56 21.46
C LEU A 168 -0.52 -13.26 21.86
N LYS A 169 -1.83 -13.18 21.58
CA LYS A 169 -2.85 -12.24 22.10
C LYS A 169 -2.36 -10.87 22.62
N LEU A 170 -2.49 -9.84 21.78
CA LEU A 170 -2.75 -8.46 22.23
C LEU A 170 -3.94 -7.94 21.41
N ALA A 171 -4.79 -7.13 22.04
CA ALA A 171 -5.93 -6.43 21.45
C ALA A 171 -5.98 -5.07 22.15
N GLY A 172 -5.92 -3.95 21.43
CA GLY A 172 -5.88 -2.68 22.15
C GLY A 172 -5.94 -1.34 21.43
N LEU A 173 -5.94 -1.22 20.09
CA LEU A 173 -5.99 0.11 19.45
C LEU A 173 -7.10 0.21 18.40
N GLN A 174 -8.04 1.13 18.62
CA GLN A 174 -9.25 1.26 17.78
C GLN A 174 -9.13 2.35 16.71
N SER A 175 -8.24 3.35 16.82
CA SER A 175 -8.38 4.59 16.03
C SER A 175 -7.13 5.07 15.25
N SER A 176 -6.04 4.32 15.18
CA SER A 176 -4.85 4.75 14.40
C SER A 176 -5.09 4.86 12.89
N LEU A 177 -4.42 5.81 12.23
CA LEU A 177 -4.30 5.85 10.77
C LEU A 177 -3.31 4.77 10.35
N VAL A 178 -3.73 3.89 9.46
CA VAL A 178 -2.90 2.78 9.02
C VAL A 178 -2.70 2.91 7.53
N LEU A 179 -1.46 3.12 7.13
CA LEU A 179 -1.10 2.94 5.73
C LEU A 179 -1.28 1.46 5.45
N MET A 180 -2.21 1.08 4.57
CA MET A 180 -2.26 -0.26 3.98
C MET A 180 -1.53 -0.19 2.64
N SER A 181 -0.20 -0.36 2.65
CA SER A 181 0.50 -0.71 1.41
C SER A 181 0.12 -2.14 1.09
N SER A 182 -0.62 -2.33 0.01
CA SER A 182 -1.08 -3.65 -0.39
C SER A 182 0.14 -4.53 -0.70
N LEU A 183 0.08 -5.78 -0.22
CA LEU A 183 1.15 -6.78 -0.13
C LEU A 183 2.15 -6.79 -1.31
N ALA A 184 3.33 -6.19 -1.14
CA ALA A 184 4.42 -6.31 -2.12
C ALA A 184 5.44 -7.37 -1.67
N MET A 185 5.82 -8.25 -2.61
CA MET A 185 6.64 -9.44 -2.37
C MET A 185 8.09 -9.09 -2.02
N LYS A 186 8.60 -9.65 -0.90
CA LYS A 186 9.95 -10.17 -0.53
C LYS A 186 11.26 -9.61 -1.15
N GLY A 187 11.25 -8.56 -1.95
CA GLY A 187 12.39 -8.09 -2.75
C GLY A 187 13.05 -6.81 -2.24
N SER A 188 12.27 -5.87 -1.67
CA SER A 188 12.85 -4.69 -1.02
C SER A 188 13.17 -5.04 0.43
N ARG A 189 14.45 -5.06 0.78
CA ARG A 189 14.92 -5.41 2.14
C ARG A 189 14.69 -4.29 3.17
N GLY A 190 14.10 -3.17 2.77
CA GLY A 190 13.84 -2.03 3.63
C GLY A 190 12.62 -2.25 4.53
N ASN A 191 12.67 -1.77 5.77
CA ASN A 191 11.48 -1.64 6.63
C ASN A 191 10.95 -0.20 6.51
N GLY A 192 9.64 -0.02 6.45
CA GLY A 192 9.04 1.32 6.36
C GLY A 192 8.89 1.84 4.93
N TRP A 193 8.37 1.02 4.02
CA TRP A 193 8.21 1.39 2.62
C TRP A 193 7.37 2.68 2.49
N ILE A 194 7.68 3.50 1.49
CA ILE A 194 7.02 4.78 1.17
C ILE A 194 7.01 5.82 2.31
N ILE A 195 7.88 5.67 3.33
CA ILE A 195 7.97 6.66 4.42
C ILE A 195 8.40 8.03 3.93
N ASP A 196 9.31 8.08 2.96
CA ASP A 196 9.72 9.32 2.31
C ASP A 196 8.53 10.07 1.72
N ALA A 197 7.62 9.40 1.01
CA ALA A 197 6.40 10.04 0.52
C ALA A 197 5.47 10.46 1.65
N GLN A 198 5.31 9.65 2.70
CA GLN A 198 4.46 10.02 3.86
C GLN A 198 5.00 11.26 4.57
N MET A 199 6.32 11.35 4.74
CA MET A 199 6.98 12.52 5.30
C MET A 199 6.76 13.74 4.39
N GLN A 200 6.93 13.60 3.07
CA GLN A 200 6.66 14.69 2.12
C GLN A 200 5.19 15.13 2.14
N TRP A 201 4.23 14.20 2.12
CA TRP A 201 2.81 14.52 2.27
C TRP A 201 2.53 15.27 3.56
N ALA A 202 3.14 14.83 4.67
CA ALA A 202 2.91 15.45 5.96
C ALA A 202 3.44 16.88 6.01
N THR A 203 4.63 17.10 5.46
CA THR A 203 5.26 18.42 5.40
C THR A 203 4.56 19.35 4.41
N ALA A 204 4.30 18.90 3.18
CA ALA A 204 3.70 19.71 2.12
C ALA A 204 2.27 20.18 2.46
N TYR A 205 1.52 19.36 3.20
CA TYR A 205 0.11 19.62 3.47
C TYR A 205 -0.22 19.99 4.91
N GLY A 206 0.79 20.13 5.76
CA GLY A 206 0.60 20.46 7.17
C GLY A 206 -0.16 19.38 7.94
N PHE A 207 0.06 18.11 7.60
CA PHE A 207 -0.50 16.97 8.33
C PHE A 207 0.27 16.83 9.65
N PRO A 208 -0.38 16.89 10.82
CA PRO A 208 0.25 16.59 12.11
C PRO A 208 0.49 15.09 12.26
N ALA A 209 1.54 14.54 11.64
CA ALA A 209 1.86 13.12 11.66
C ALA A 209 2.99 12.77 12.66
N ALA A 210 2.85 11.64 13.34
CA ALA A 210 3.93 10.89 13.99
C ALA A 210 4.08 9.55 13.28
N ILE A 211 5.15 9.40 12.50
CA ILE A 211 5.38 8.24 11.62
C ILE A 211 6.31 7.25 12.33
N GLY A 212 5.88 6.01 12.51
CA GLY A 212 6.67 4.93 13.09
C GLY A 212 6.69 3.69 12.20
N ILE A 213 7.80 2.94 12.22
CA ILE A 213 7.92 1.65 11.50
C ILE A 213 7.62 0.53 12.48
N ALA A 214 6.55 -0.25 12.25
CA ALA A 214 6.23 -1.39 13.10
C ALA A 214 7.40 -2.39 13.19
N ALA A 215 7.65 -2.98 14.35
CA ALA A 215 8.75 -3.93 14.59
C ALA A 215 8.56 -5.27 13.87
N SER A 216 7.33 -5.58 13.45
CA SER A 216 7.01 -6.77 12.66
C SER A 216 5.82 -6.54 11.75
N TRP A 217 5.71 -7.36 10.71
CA TRP A 217 4.52 -7.41 9.86
C TRP A 217 3.26 -7.76 10.66
N ASP A 218 3.36 -8.65 11.65
CA ASP A 218 2.21 -9.05 12.44
C ASP A 218 1.67 -7.92 13.33
N LEU A 219 2.55 -7.08 13.88
CA LEU A 219 2.16 -5.88 14.61
C LEU A 219 1.54 -4.84 13.69
N TYR A 220 2.15 -4.64 12.51
CA TYR A 220 1.57 -3.79 11.49
C TYR A 220 0.16 -4.28 11.10
N VAL A 221 0.00 -5.57 10.80
CA VAL A 221 -1.30 -6.17 10.51
C VAL A 221 -2.21 -6.06 11.72
N HIS A 222 -1.73 -6.19 12.96
CA HIS A 222 -2.57 -6.05 14.14
C HIS A 222 -3.15 -4.64 14.28
N HIS A 223 -2.32 -3.62 14.14
CA HIS A 223 -2.77 -2.21 14.14
C HIS A 223 -3.64 -1.91 12.93
N ALA A 224 -3.31 -2.52 11.78
CA ALA A 224 -4.08 -2.43 10.57
C ALA A 224 -5.39 -3.20 10.64
N ALA A 225 -5.48 -4.30 11.39
CA ALA A 225 -6.29 -5.48 11.09
C ALA A 225 -7.72 -5.08 10.73
N VAL A 226 -7.90 -5.00 9.42
CA VAL A 226 -9.02 -4.49 8.64
C VAL A 226 -10.18 -5.47 8.62
N LEU A 227 -10.25 -6.47 9.51
CA LEU A 227 -11.19 -7.59 9.36
C LEU A 227 -12.68 -7.19 9.43
N ASN A 228 -13.01 -5.91 9.65
CA ASN A 228 -14.36 -5.38 9.44
C ASN A 228 -14.45 -3.87 9.17
N ILE A 229 -13.38 -3.22 8.72
CA ILE A 229 -13.30 -1.76 8.68
C ILE A 229 -13.13 -1.34 7.24
N ALA A 230 -14.21 -1.04 6.50
CA ALA A 230 -14.18 -0.62 5.09
C ALA A 230 -13.36 0.69 4.94
N PRO A 231 -12.03 0.60 4.78
CA PRO A 231 -11.18 1.77 4.96
C PRO A 231 -11.31 2.64 3.72
N ARG A 232 -11.08 3.93 3.87
CA ARG A 232 -11.03 4.84 2.72
C ARG A 232 -9.62 5.35 2.54
N ARG A 233 -9.18 5.29 1.29
CA ARG A 233 -7.98 5.96 0.82
C ARG A 233 -8.12 7.46 1.05
N MET A 234 -7.08 8.07 1.61
CA MET A 234 -6.88 9.50 1.56
C MET A 234 -6.53 9.92 0.12
N VAL A 235 -7.23 10.91 -0.39
CA VAL A 235 -7.05 11.45 -1.73
C VAL A 235 -6.05 12.59 -1.64
N PHE A 236 -4.88 12.38 -2.25
CA PHE A 236 -3.86 13.40 -2.51
C PHE A 236 -4.04 14.01 -3.91
N PRO A 237 -3.30 15.07 -4.26
CA PRO A 237 -3.25 15.55 -5.65
C PRO A 237 -2.89 14.43 -6.62
N ARG A 238 -3.35 14.58 -7.88
CA ARG A 238 -3.18 13.55 -8.90
C ARG A 238 -1.70 13.23 -9.11
N HIS A 239 -1.38 11.93 -9.19
CA HIS A 239 -0.04 11.43 -9.47
C HIS A 239 0.59 12.09 -10.72
N VAL A 240 1.84 12.53 -10.60
CA VAL A 240 2.66 13.05 -11.70
C VAL A 240 3.95 12.24 -11.78
N ALA A 241 4.00 11.28 -12.71
CA ALA A 241 5.10 10.30 -12.80
C ALA A 241 6.48 10.94 -12.90
N SER A 242 6.65 11.99 -13.71
CA SER A 242 7.94 12.67 -13.88
C SER A 242 8.45 13.35 -12.60
N GLU A 243 7.54 13.86 -11.77
CA GLU A 243 7.89 14.47 -10.48
C GLU A 243 8.24 13.37 -9.46
N TRP A 244 7.45 12.30 -9.45
CA TRP A 244 7.68 11.13 -8.61
C TRP A 244 9.03 10.43 -8.89
N GLU A 245 9.37 10.25 -10.16
CA GLU A 245 10.67 9.72 -10.59
C GLU A 245 11.84 10.61 -10.18
N ALA A 246 11.62 11.94 -10.12
CA ALA A 246 12.60 12.90 -9.64
C ALA A 246 12.70 12.94 -8.10
N GLY A 247 11.80 12.25 -7.38
CA GLY A 247 11.75 12.21 -5.91
C GLY A 247 10.80 13.21 -5.27
N ASN A 248 10.05 13.99 -6.05
CA ASN A 248 8.92 14.77 -5.55
C ASN A 248 7.71 13.85 -5.42
N LEU A 249 7.46 13.41 -4.20
CA LEU A 249 6.44 12.43 -3.86
C LEU A 249 5.18 13.07 -3.29
N GLU A 250 5.02 14.40 -3.42
CA GLU A 250 3.87 15.12 -2.86
C GLU A 250 2.53 14.69 -3.48
N THR A 251 2.53 14.25 -4.74
CA THR A 251 1.32 13.72 -5.37
C THR A 251 0.99 12.31 -4.88
N ALA A 252 -0.23 11.82 -5.15
CA ALA A 252 -0.61 10.43 -4.91
C ALA A 252 0.41 9.46 -5.54
N GLY A 253 0.56 8.27 -4.95
CA GLY A 253 1.33 7.19 -5.56
C GLY A 253 0.74 6.73 -6.88
N GLU A 254 1.58 6.16 -7.74
CA GLU A 254 1.13 5.54 -8.98
C GLU A 254 0.19 4.37 -8.68
N ASP A 255 -0.82 4.18 -9.52
CA ASP A 255 -1.57 2.94 -9.56
C ASP A 255 -0.66 1.86 -10.17
N SER A 256 -0.21 0.94 -9.34
CA SER A 256 0.70 -0.14 -9.68
C SER A 256 0.01 -1.27 -10.44
N TYR A 257 0.59 -1.66 -11.58
CA TYR A 257 0.12 -2.82 -12.33
C TYR A 257 0.37 -4.12 -11.53
N ILE A 258 -0.71 -4.81 -11.20
CA ILE A 258 -0.66 -6.16 -10.62
C ILE A 258 -0.93 -7.17 -11.74
N GLY A 259 0.16 -7.84 -12.14
CA GLY A 259 0.12 -8.88 -13.16
C GLY A 259 -0.08 -10.26 -12.55
N LYS A 260 -0.77 -11.13 -13.29
CA LYS A 260 -0.83 -12.55 -12.99
C LYS A 260 0.32 -13.26 -13.68
N LEU A 261 1.24 -13.79 -12.90
CA LEU A 261 2.35 -14.60 -13.37
C LEU A 261 1.99 -16.08 -13.27
N VAL A 262 2.17 -16.83 -14.36
CA VAL A 262 1.95 -18.30 -14.38
C VAL A 262 3.21 -19.05 -14.78
N SER A 263 3.35 -20.29 -14.31
CA SER A 263 4.42 -21.17 -14.79
C SER A 263 4.39 -21.27 -16.32
N LEU A 264 5.55 -21.15 -16.99
CA LEU A 264 5.72 -21.18 -18.46
C LEU A 264 4.96 -22.34 -19.15
N GLN A 265 4.87 -23.50 -18.50
CA GLN A 265 4.24 -24.69 -19.05
C GLN A 265 2.71 -24.70 -18.88
N LEU A 266 2.10 -23.70 -18.23
CA LEU A 266 0.66 -23.74 -17.94
C LEU A 266 -0.16 -23.67 -19.23
N ARG A 267 0.25 -22.87 -20.23
CA ARG A 267 -0.48 -22.75 -21.50
C ARG A 267 -0.51 -24.07 -22.29
N THR A 268 0.56 -24.84 -22.22
CA THR A 268 0.71 -26.09 -22.98
C THR A 268 0.25 -27.32 -22.20
N ALA A 269 0.35 -27.29 -20.86
CA ALA A 269 -0.04 -28.40 -20.00
C ALA A 269 -1.49 -28.32 -19.52
N ALA A 270 -2.09 -27.12 -19.48
CA ALA A 270 -3.51 -27.00 -19.17
C ALA A 270 -4.32 -27.73 -20.24
N PRO A 271 -5.28 -28.60 -19.86
CA PRO A 271 -6.21 -29.17 -20.82
C PRO A 271 -6.85 -28.01 -21.58
N GLN A 272 -6.75 -28.01 -22.91
CA GLN A 272 -7.56 -27.11 -23.70
C GLN A 272 -9.00 -27.36 -23.28
N ALA A 273 -9.68 -26.33 -22.79
CA ALA A 273 -11.09 -26.44 -22.40
C ALA A 273 -11.85 -26.97 -23.61
N ALA A 274 -12.13 -28.28 -23.61
CA ALA A 274 -12.75 -28.95 -24.73
C ALA A 274 -14.16 -28.39 -24.88
N GLY A 275 -14.36 -27.53 -25.88
CA GLY A 275 -15.69 -27.13 -26.33
C GLY A 275 -16.50 -26.24 -25.38
N SER A 276 -15.92 -25.17 -24.83
CA SER A 276 -16.75 -23.96 -24.68
C SER A 276 -16.75 -23.24 -26.02
N SER A 277 -17.72 -23.59 -26.87
CA SER A 277 -18.18 -22.70 -27.93
C SER A 277 -18.78 -21.46 -27.28
N CYS A 278 -17.95 -20.55 -26.76
CA CYS A 278 -18.32 -19.15 -26.76
C CYS A 278 -18.31 -18.76 -28.24
N ALA A 279 -19.43 -19.05 -28.91
CA ALA A 279 -19.70 -18.55 -30.23
C ALA A 279 -19.41 -17.05 -30.18
N LYS A 280 -18.50 -16.59 -31.04
CA LYS A 280 -18.37 -15.18 -31.36
C LYS A 280 -19.65 -14.77 -32.09
N GLU A 281 -20.75 -14.63 -31.36
CA GLU A 281 -21.94 -14.03 -31.91
C GLU A 281 -21.61 -12.54 -32.06
N PRO A 282 -21.61 -12.00 -33.30
CA PRO A 282 -21.33 -10.59 -33.49
C PRO A 282 -22.38 -9.79 -32.72
N LEU A 283 -21.92 -8.99 -31.76
CA LEU A 283 -22.74 -8.00 -31.07
C LEU A 283 -23.41 -7.11 -32.12
N ARG A 284 -24.65 -7.43 -32.51
CA ARG A 284 -25.56 -6.48 -33.14
C ARG A 284 -25.91 -5.45 -32.07
N VAL A 285 -25.15 -4.36 -32.05
CA VAL A 285 -25.53 -3.15 -31.34
C VAL A 285 -26.80 -2.62 -32.01
N LYS A 286 -27.96 -3.02 -31.48
CA LYS A 286 -29.16 -2.20 -31.63
C LYS A 286 -29.05 -1.08 -30.61
N GLU A 287 -28.90 0.14 -31.10
CA GLU A 287 -29.03 1.35 -30.30
C GLU A 287 -30.33 1.28 -29.48
N LYS A 288 -30.18 1.03 -28.19
CA LYS A 288 -31.17 1.44 -27.20
C LYS A 288 -30.44 1.79 -25.90
N LYS A 289 -30.76 2.99 -25.44
CA LYS A 289 -30.27 3.66 -24.23
C LYS A 289 -30.08 2.73 -23.03
N GLU A 290 -28.92 2.93 -22.40
CA GLU A 290 -28.60 2.80 -20.97
C GLU A 290 -28.44 1.41 -20.31
N ARG A 291 -27.38 1.37 -19.48
CA ARG A 291 -26.96 0.41 -18.44
C ARG A 291 -26.19 -0.84 -18.88
N SER A 292 -24.87 -0.74 -18.76
CA SER A 292 -23.91 -1.84 -18.80
C SER A 292 -24.00 -2.68 -17.51
N PHE A 293 -24.35 -3.96 -17.64
CA PHE A 293 -24.17 -4.97 -16.59
C PHE A 293 -23.05 -5.93 -17.02
N TRP A 294 -22.13 -6.21 -16.10
CA TRP A 294 -21.14 -7.29 -16.24
C TRP A 294 -21.72 -8.58 -15.66
N GLY A 295 -21.63 -9.70 -16.38
CA GLY A 295 -22.06 -11.03 -15.91
C GLY A 295 -20.97 -12.07 -16.15
N LEU A 296 -20.77 -12.97 -15.19
CA LEU A 296 -19.89 -14.13 -15.28
C LEU A 296 -20.66 -15.33 -15.83
N CYS A 297 -20.18 -15.95 -16.91
CA CYS A 297 -20.69 -17.23 -17.39
C CYS A 297 -20.19 -18.36 -16.47
N VAL A 298 -21.11 -18.99 -15.74
CA VAL A 298 -20.84 -20.24 -15.01
C VAL A 298 -21.59 -21.37 -15.71
N LYS A 299 -20.84 -22.38 -16.15
CA LYS A 299 -21.42 -23.61 -16.71
C LYS A 299 -21.79 -24.53 -15.54
N SER A 300 -23.07 -24.89 -15.45
CA SER A 300 -23.57 -25.90 -14.51
C SER A 300 -23.49 -27.28 -15.18
N ASP A 301 -23.05 -28.30 -14.43
CA ASP A 301 -22.91 -29.70 -14.90
C ASP A 301 -24.24 -30.35 -15.35
N SER A 302 -25.36 -29.64 -15.23
CA SER A 302 -26.69 -30.11 -15.67
C SER A 302 -27.05 -29.75 -17.12
N GLY A 303 -26.17 -29.10 -17.89
CA GLY A 303 -26.42 -28.82 -19.30
C GLY A 303 -27.54 -27.81 -19.60
N GLN A 304 -28.03 -27.09 -18.59
CA GLN A 304 -28.93 -25.94 -18.79
C GLN A 304 -28.17 -24.63 -18.62
N GLU A 305 -28.10 -23.85 -19.70
CA GLU A 305 -27.64 -22.47 -19.68
C GLU A 305 -28.78 -21.58 -19.18
N GLY A 306 -28.59 -20.97 -18.00
CA GLY A 306 -29.52 -20.01 -17.43
C GLY A 306 -28.79 -18.76 -16.98
N PHE A 307 -29.24 -17.60 -17.47
CA PHE A 307 -28.72 -16.31 -17.06
C PHE A 307 -29.23 -15.99 -15.63
N ARG A 308 -28.33 -15.91 -14.64
CA ARG A 308 -28.66 -15.39 -13.31
C ARG A 308 -28.14 -13.96 -13.19
N PRO A 309 -29.01 -12.94 -13.10
CA PRO A 309 -28.59 -11.63 -12.64
C PRO A 309 -28.23 -11.68 -11.15
N ILE A 310 -27.28 -10.83 -10.74
CA ILE A 310 -27.02 -10.50 -9.34
C ILE A 310 -28.03 -9.44 -8.92
#